data_AF-A0A9P9U1T3-F1
#
_entry.id   AF-A0A9P9U1T3-F1
#
_cell.length_a   1.000
_cell.length_b   1.000
_cell.length_c   1.000
_cell.angle_alpha   90.00
_cell.angle_beta   90.00
_cell.angle_gamma   90.00
#
_symmetry.space_group_name_H-M   'P 1'
#
loop_
_entity.id
_entity.type
_entity.pdbx_description
1 polymer ?
#
loop_
_entity_poly.entity_id
_entity_poly.type
_entity_poly.pdbx_seq_one_letter_code
_entity_poly.pdbx_strand_id
1 'polypeptide(L)'
;VVTWEDVNHQDQHTSDLYIDLYVDTAKQQAIFALRGFFFFKSGGPKAHLSLLIYPEKIQSIKFAHNRPPVSPINDVPGDSFVSLRFAMTQPPSLMVPKDRLLEPKRQYQAVADTIASIGSVKQFTIYLSDVSPDVQQELTLIPSVFLSTYPFGRLQADDKWAAPNDLYDYTFSQVIDLSQTAFDSKSGSKKLEESEGLAVDEDAVAPPYSPGDSQRTVQSIGPSSRKRQASEPLIPYTTEKHSDAGSSILGYETLRNGSRPPDTKTVGLASPVHLSTPSDHKRQRTTELHSPMTNADIVSALRRVFAYNASLSNRIAQLESRLETCSSRLESLATELVAAADRTPCRYDTEEAEHVFGQIDHRIEDGIHDVRHELEETFKVEAEERVAEEVKLQHEELREKLEVDWTEDVRRTIVQEIASEVEEKTTKEVLKGIAEALSAYHASQANQDGSLRLGSSYTPSKASAATLPGETALREAVEDIQSKYKDLLTGEEMIGVLDFLEESPLTVVKYNACGENTRRAYVMKWKAEVSGGVLSRRTWYR
;
A
#
# COMPACT_ATOMS: atom_id res chain seq x y z
N VAL A 1 -13.31 -13.51 -5.51
CA VAL A 1 -14.34 -14.31 -6.23
C VAL A 1 -13.78 -15.68 -6.53
N VAL A 2 -14.53 -16.76 -6.30
CA VAL A 2 -14.15 -18.13 -6.69
C VAL A 2 -15.10 -18.60 -7.77
N THR A 3 -14.58 -19.26 -8.80
CA THR A 3 -15.35 -19.84 -9.91
C THR A 3 -14.97 -21.31 -10.08
N TRP A 4 -15.94 -22.15 -10.40
CA TRP A 4 -15.72 -23.57 -10.64
C TRP A 4 -16.81 -24.12 -11.56
N GLU A 5 -16.53 -25.24 -12.22
CA GLU A 5 -17.50 -25.98 -12.99
C GLU A 5 -18.09 -27.06 -12.08
N ASP A 6 -19.41 -27.03 -11.87
CA ASP A 6 -20.08 -28.01 -11.00
C ASP A 6 -20.26 -29.39 -11.66
N VAL A 7 -20.86 -30.33 -10.93
CA VAL A 7 -21.15 -31.70 -11.43
C VAL A 7 -22.07 -31.74 -12.66
N ASN A 8 -22.78 -30.65 -12.95
CA ASN A 8 -23.67 -30.51 -14.10
C ASN A 8 -23.01 -29.75 -15.26
N HIS A 9 -21.69 -29.51 -15.20
CA HIS A 9 -20.95 -28.70 -16.17
C HIS A 9 -21.43 -27.26 -16.27
N GLN A 10 -22.00 -26.71 -15.18
CA GLN A 10 -22.37 -25.30 -15.11
C GLN A 10 -21.29 -24.51 -14.38
N ASP A 11 -20.90 -23.39 -14.97
CA ASP A 11 -19.99 -22.44 -14.34
C ASP A 11 -20.70 -21.75 -13.17
N GLN A 12 -20.25 -22.08 -11.96
CA GLN A 12 -20.70 -21.47 -10.72
C GLN A 12 -19.68 -20.44 -10.25
N HIS A 13 -20.14 -19.48 -9.45
CA HIS A 13 -19.27 -18.50 -8.83
C HIS A 13 -19.80 -18.05 -7.47
N THR A 14 -18.88 -17.60 -6.60
CA THR A 14 -19.22 -17.00 -5.31
C THR A 14 -18.21 -15.90 -4.96
N SER A 15 -18.67 -14.90 -4.21
CA SER A 15 -17.85 -13.86 -3.60
C SER A 15 -17.78 -13.99 -2.08
N ASP A 16 -18.43 -14.99 -1.49
CA ASP A 16 -18.60 -15.13 -0.04
C ASP A 16 -17.45 -15.88 0.64
N LEU A 17 -16.43 -16.23 -0.15
CA LEU A 17 -15.26 -16.98 0.30
C LEU A 17 -14.01 -16.12 0.26
N TYR A 18 -13.15 -16.31 1.25
CA TYR A 18 -11.81 -15.75 1.30
C TYR A 18 -10.78 -16.86 1.26
N ILE A 19 -9.57 -16.55 0.81
CA ILE A 19 -8.46 -17.50 0.77
C ILE A 19 -7.32 -17.05 1.67
N ASP A 20 -6.79 -18.00 2.43
CA ASP A 20 -5.51 -17.85 3.12
C ASP A 20 -4.43 -18.57 2.30
N LEU A 21 -3.37 -17.83 1.98
CA LEU A 21 -2.22 -18.28 1.19
C LEU A 21 -0.96 -18.16 2.06
N TYR A 22 -0.28 -19.27 2.30
CA TYR A 22 1.03 -19.28 2.94
C TYR A 22 1.99 -20.14 2.13
N VAL A 23 3.15 -19.60 1.75
CA VAL A 23 4.18 -20.32 1.00
C VAL A 23 5.55 -19.96 1.56
N ASP A 24 6.26 -20.94 2.10
CA ASP A 24 7.63 -20.85 2.57
C ASP A 24 8.50 -21.75 1.69
N THR A 25 9.10 -21.16 0.66
CA THR A 25 9.96 -21.90 -0.29
C THR A 25 11.27 -22.37 0.34
N ALA A 26 11.73 -21.72 1.42
CA ALA A 26 12.95 -22.13 2.12
C ALA A 26 12.74 -23.43 2.90
N LYS A 27 11.57 -23.57 3.54
CA LYS A 27 11.17 -24.82 4.22
C LYS A 27 10.48 -25.83 3.31
N GLN A 28 10.23 -25.46 2.06
CA GLN A 28 9.42 -26.22 1.12
C GLN A 28 8.01 -26.50 1.68
N GLN A 29 7.40 -25.52 2.33
CA GLN A 29 6.10 -25.65 2.96
C GLN A 29 5.06 -24.71 2.34
N ALA A 30 3.82 -25.15 2.20
CA ALA A 30 2.73 -24.29 1.79
C ALA A 30 1.37 -24.71 2.34
N ILE A 31 0.49 -23.74 2.58
CA ILE A 31 -0.90 -23.94 2.98
C ILE A 31 -1.79 -23.05 2.12
N PHE A 32 -2.87 -23.65 1.64
CA PHE A 32 -3.92 -22.99 0.90
C PHE A 32 -5.24 -23.36 1.56
N ALA A 33 -5.98 -22.38 2.08
CA ALA A 33 -7.26 -22.63 2.74
C ALA A 33 -8.34 -21.68 2.20
N LEU A 34 -9.39 -22.24 1.61
CA LEU A 34 -10.59 -21.49 1.26
C LEU A 34 -11.54 -21.50 2.44
N ARG A 35 -11.99 -20.33 2.89
CA ARG A 35 -12.81 -20.19 4.08
C ARG A 35 -14.09 -19.44 3.78
N GLY A 36 -15.17 -19.89 4.40
CA GLY A 36 -16.43 -19.16 4.49
C GLY A 36 -16.95 -19.21 5.90
N PHE A 37 -17.67 -18.16 6.32
CA PHE A 37 -18.24 -18.09 7.65
C PHE A 37 -19.73 -18.41 7.63
N PHE A 38 -20.22 -18.92 8.75
CA PHE A 38 -21.64 -19.19 8.96
C PHE A 38 -21.99 -19.08 10.45
N PHE A 39 -23.29 -19.06 10.73
CA PHE A 39 -23.81 -19.14 12.09
C PHE A 39 -24.66 -20.41 12.23
N PHE A 40 -24.55 -21.07 13.37
CA PHE A 40 -25.38 -22.23 13.71
C PHE A 40 -26.83 -21.84 13.96
N LYS A 41 -27.75 -22.74 13.61
CA LYS A 41 -29.18 -22.59 13.91
C LYS A 41 -29.47 -22.49 15.41
N SER A 42 -28.70 -23.21 16.23
CA SER A 42 -28.87 -23.26 17.69
C SER A 42 -28.54 -21.97 18.44
N GLY A 43 -28.07 -20.92 17.74
CA GLY A 43 -27.48 -19.76 18.39
C GLY A 43 -26.10 -20.10 18.95
N GLY A 44 -25.06 -19.54 18.34
CA GLY A 44 -23.68 -19.81 18.72
C GLY A 44 -22.72 -18.81 18.08
N PRO A 45 -21.44 -18.83 18.47
CA PRO A 45 -20.44 -17.96 17.87
C PRO A 45 -20.34 -18.21 16.37
N LYS A 46 -19.88 -17.17 15.66
CA LYS A 46 -19.53 -17.27 14.24
C LYS A 46 -18.53 -18.41 14.05
N ALA A 47 -18.86 -19.33 13.16
CA ALA A 47 -18.02 -20.47 12.83
C ALA A 47 -17.49 -20.34 11.39
N HIS A 48 -16.41 -21.04 11.12
CA HIS A 48 -15.75 -21.04 9.81
C HIS A 48 -15.75 -22.46 9.26
N LEU A 49 -16.21 -22.62 8.02
CA LEU A 49 -15.95 -23.80 7.20
C LEU A 49 -14.68 -23.53 6.40
N SER A 50 -13.76 -24.49 6.40
CA SER A 50 -12.49 -24.36 5.69
C SER A 50 -12.30 -25.54 4.74
N LEU A 51 -11.95 -25.27 3.49
CA LEU A 51 -11.46 -26.24 2.53
C LEU A 51 -9.94 -26.15 2.49
N LEU A 52 -9.29 -27.20 2.99
CA LEU A 52 -7.84 -27.32 2.90
C LEU A 52 -7.44 -27.87 1.54
N ILE A 53 -6.52 -27.15 0.91
CA ILE A 53 -5.92 -27.52 -0.36
C ILE A 53 -4.46 -27.87 -0.07
N TYR A 54 -4.19 -29.17 0.04
CA TYR A 54 -2.86 -29.70 0.32
C TYR A 54 -1.93 -29.52 -0.90
N PRO A 55 -0.73 -28.93 -0.75
CA PRO A 55 0.18 -28.68 -1.87
C PRO A 55 0.59 -29.95 -2.62
N GLU A 56 0.64 -31.10 -1.94
CA GLU A 56 0.95 -32.41 -2.52
C GLU A 56 -0.17 -32.92 -3.43
N LYS A 57 -1.38 -32.40 -3.28
CA LYS A 57 -2.53 -32.73 -4.14
C LYS A 57 -2.63 -31.81 -5.36
N ILE A 58 -1.95 -30.66 -5.36
CA ILE A 58 -1.97 -29.67 -6.45
C ILE A 58 -1.12 -30.15 -7.62
N GLN A 59 -1.73 -30.35 -8.79
CA GLN A 59 -1.04 -30.71 -10.02
C GLN A 59 -0.40 -29.49 -10.69
N SER A 60 -1.13 -28.36 -10.74
CA SER A 60 -0.61 -27.11 -11.29
C SER A 60 -1.40 -25.92 -10.76
N ILE A 61 -0.72 -24.78 -10.63
CA ILE A 61 -1.34 -23.48 -10.43
C ILE A 61 -1.01 -22.62 -11.64
N LYS A 62 -2.01 -22.02 -12.28
CA LYS A 62 -1.79 -21.03 -13.35
C LYS A 62 -2.11 -19.65 -12.81
N PHE A 63 -1.18 -18.72 -13.04
CA PHE A 63 -1.35 -17.30 -12.75
C PHE A 63 -1.70 -16.55 -14.04
N ALA A 64 -2.68 -15.64 -13.99
CA ALA A 64 -2.98 -14.74 -15.09
C ALA A 64 -3.68 -13.46 -14.61
N HIS A 65 -3.46 -12.35 -15.32
CA HIS A 65 -4.18 -11.09 -15.12
C HIS A 65 -5.49 -11.14 -15.92
N ASN A 66 -6.58 -11.56 -15.28
CA ASN A 66 -7.87 -11.75 -15.93
C ASN A 66 -8.98 -11.25 -15.04
N ARG A 67 -9.99 -10.61 -15.63
CA ARG A 67 -11.23 -10.24 -14.95
C ARG A 67 -12.07 -11.50 -14.63
N PRO A 68 -12.76 -11.57 -13.48
CA PRO A 68 -13.74 -12.61 -13.23
C PRO A 68 -14.88 -12.55 -14.27
N PRO A 69 -15.38 -13.71 -14.75
CA PRO A 69 -16.35 -13.77 -15.83
C PRO A 69 -17.71 -13.12 -15.52
N VAL A 70 -18.04 -12.91 -14.24
CA VAL A 70 -19.40 -12.54 -13.81
C VAL A 70 -19.49 -11.21 -13.06
N SER A 71 -18.45 -10.36 -13.01
CA SER A 71 -18.57 -9.07 -12.31
C SER A 71 -19.53 -8.12 -13.05
N PRO A 72 -20.76 -7.87 -12.54
CA PRO A 72 -21.74 -6.98 -13.17
C PRO A 72 -21.50 -5.52 -12.78
N ILE A 73 -20.54 -5.26 -11.87
CA ILE A 73 -20.35 -3.99 -11.20
C ILE A 73 -19.23 -3.22 -11.92
N ASN A 74 -19.64 -2.12 -12.55
CA ASN A 74 -18.97 -0.85 -12.84
C ASN A 74 -17.46 -0.89 -13.09
N ASP A 75 -17.04 -0.55 -14.32
CA ASP A 75 -15.82 0.17 -14.76
C ASP A 75 -14.51 0.11 -13.94
N VAL A 76 -14.28 -0.90 -13.10
CA VAL A 76 -12.96 -1.13 -12.51
C VAL A 76 -12.04 -1.58 -13.64
N PRO A 77 -10.90 -0.90 -13.87
CA PRO A 77 -9.93 -1.29 -14.88
C PRO A 77 -9.56 -2.77 -14.71
N GLY A 78 -9.66 -3.54 -15.81
CA GLY A 78 -9.49 -5.00 -15.79
C GLY A 78 -8.13 -5.46 -15.28
N ASP A 79 -7.13 -4.59 -15.27
CA ASP A 79 -5.74 -4.87 -14.86
C ASP A 79 -5.56 -5.00 -13.33
N SER A 80 -6.61 -4.73 -12.55
CA SER A 80 -6.56 -4.83 -11.07
C SER A 80 -6.77 -6.24 -10.52
N PHE A 81 -7.16 -7.20 -11.36
CA PHE A 81 -7.47 -8.56 -10.94
C PHE A 81 -6.36 -9.53 -11.31
N VAL A 82 -5.95 -10.33 -10.33
CA VAL A 82 -5.10 -11.50 -10.54
C VAL A 82 -5.89 -12.78 -10.31
N SER A 83 -5.66 -13.77 -11.16
CA SER A 83 -6.34 -15.07 -11.10
C SER A 83 -5.35 -16.20 -10.84
N LEU A 84 -5.71 -17.08 -9.92
CA LEU A 84 -5.02 -18.32 -9.58
C LEU A 84 -5.93 -19.50 -9.91
N ARG A 85 -5.62 -20.22 -10.99
CA ARG A 85 -6.35 -21.43 -11.39
C ARG A 85 -5.67 -22.66 -10.82
N PHE A 86 -6.36 -23.34 -9.91
CA PHE A 86 -5.91 -24.58 -9.30
C PHE A 86 -6.37 -25.75 -10.16
N ALA A 87 -5.46 -26.70 -10.39
CA ALA A 87 -5.77 -28.03 -10.92
C ALA A 87 -5.13 -29.06 -9.99
N MET A 88 -5.91 -30.05 -9.57
CA MET A 88 -5.52 -30.97 -8.51
C MET A 88 -5.75 -32.43 -8.89
N THR A 89 -4.96 -33.30 -8.29
CA THR A 89 -5.09 -34.76 -8.43
C THR A 89 -6.29 -35.31 -7.64
N GLN A 90 -6.56 -34.71 -6.49
CA GLN A 90 -7.66 -35.02 -5.57
C GLN A 90 -8.40 -33.73 -5.18
N PRO A 91 -9.71 -33.78 -4.87
CA PRO A 91 -10.46 -32.62 -4.38
C PRO A 91 -9.92 -32.08 -3.04
N PRO A 92 -10.27 -30.83 -2.66
CA PRO A 92 -9.91 -30.27 -1.36
C PRO A 92 -10.54 -31.06 -0.22
N SER A 93 -9.94 -31.00 0.96
CA SER A 93 -10.49 -31.67 2.15
C SER A 93 -11.28 -30.66 2.98
N LEU A 94 -12.52 -31.01 3.34
CA LEU A 94 -13.38 -30.15 4.13
C LEU A 94 -13.05 -30.32 5.61
N MET A 95 -12.73 -29.22 6.30
CA MET A 95 -12.63 -29.20 7.76
C MET A 95 -13.97 -28.79 8.36
N VAL A 96 -14.46 -29.63 9.26
CA VAL A 96 -15.72 -29.44 9.98
C VAL A 96 -15.45 -29.46 11.49
N PRO A 97 -16.14 -28.62 12.30
CA PRO A 97 -16.05 -28.74 13.74
C PRO A 97 -16.40 -30.14 14.25
N LYS A 98 -15.56 -30.76 15.08
CA LYS A 98 -15.83 -32.07 15.70
C LYS A 98 -17.05 -31.92 16.62
N ASP A 99 -17.85 -32.98 16.70
CA ASP A 99 -18.94 -33.14 17.66
C ASP A 99 -20.15 -32.21 17.49
N ARG A 100 -20.29 -31.54 16.32
CA ARG A 100 -21.50 -30.78 15.98
C ARG A 100 -22.00 -31.11 14.60
N LEU A 101 -23.31 -31.39 14.50
CA LEU A 101 -23.99 -31.44 13.22
C LEU A 101 -23.94 -30.03 12.62
N LEU A 102 -23.45 -29.94 11.38
CA LEU A 102 -23.45 -28.70 10.61
C LEU A 102 -24.90 -28.35 10.24
N GLU A 103 -25.56 -27.62 11.13
CA GLU A 103 -26.86 -27.00 10.85
C GLU A 103 -26.68 -25.47 10.74
N PRO A 104 -26.22 -24.97 9.59
CA PRO A 104 -26.14 -23.53 9.35
C PRO A 104 -27.54 -22.91 9.39
N LYS A 105 -27.66 -21.64 9.84
CA LYS A 105 -28.90 -20.88 9.65
C LYS A 105 -29.24 -20.82 8.16
N ARG A 106 -30.53 -20.73 7.83
CA ARG A 106 -31.04 -20.73 6.45
C ARG A 106 -30.32 -19.75 5.53
N GLN A 107 -29.95 -18.57 6.02
CA GLN A 107 -29.22 -17.55 5.25
C GLN A 107 -27.78 -17.93 4.87
N TYR A 108 -27.15 -18.85 5.61
CA TYR A 108 -25.79 -19.35 5.33
C TYR A 108 -25.79 -20.73 4.68
N GLN A 109 -26.96 -21.32 4.42
CA GLN A 109 -27.05 -22.61 3.73
C GLN A 109 -26.36 -22.55 2.37
N ALA A 110 -26.54 -21.46 1.62
CA ALA A 110 -25.91 -21.26 0.32
C ALA A 110 -24.36 -21.29 0.41
N VAL A 111 -23.77 -20.74 1.48
CA VAL A 111 -22.30 -20.78 1.69
C VAL A 111 -21.84 -22.19 1.98
N ALA A 112 -22.56 -22.93 2.84
CA ALA A 112 -22.25 -24.32 3.15
C ALA A 112 -22.34 -25.21 1.90
N ASP A 113 -23.41 -25.05 1.12
CA ASP A 113 -23.62 -25.77 -0.15
C ASP A 113 -22.54 -25.42 -1.18
N THR A 114 -22.14 -24.15 -1.25
CA THR A 114 -21.06 -23.67 -2.12
C THR A 114 -19.72 -24.29 -1.76
N ILE A 115 -19.37 -24.31 -0.46
CA ILE A 115 -18.14 -24.94 0.04
C ILE A 115 -18.16 -26.44 -0.23
N ALA A 116 -19.28 -27.12 0.00
CA ALA A 116 -19.42 -28.54 -0.33
C ALA A 116 -19.25 -28.80 -1.84
N SER A 117 -19.84 -27.94 -2.68
CA SER A 117 -19.71 -28.00 -4.14
C SER A 117 -18.26 -27.83 -4.59
N ILE A 118 -17.55 -26.80 -4.10
CA ILE A 118 -16.12 -26.59 -4.40
C ILE A 118 -15.26 -27.74 -3.87
N GLY A 119 -15.59 -28.27 -2.69
CA GLY A 119 -14.91 -29.42 -2.10
C GLY A 119 -15.05 -30.72 -2.90
N SER A 120 -15.99 -30.79 -3.85
CA SER A 120 -16.18 -31.93 -4.74
C SER A 120 -15.39 -31.85 -6.05
N VAL A 121 -14.91 -30.66 -6.43
CA VAL A 121 -14.24 -30.44 -7.72
C VAL A 121 -12.72 -30.52 -7.63
N LYS A 122 -12.07 -30.85 -8.74
CA LYS A 122 -10.60 -30.90 -8.84
C LYS A 122 -9.98 -29.63 -9.43
N GLN A 123 -10.82 -28.72 -9.89
CA GLN A 123 -10.40 -27.50 -10.57
C GLN A 123 -11.34 -26.36 -10.22
N PHE A 124 -10.75 -25.24 -9.82
CA PHE A 124 -11.44 -23.98 -9.58
C PHE A 124 -10.46 -22.82 -9.83
N THR A 125 -10.98 -21.63 -10.04
CA THR A 125 -10.20 -20.41 -10.23
C THR A 125 -10.58 -19.39 -9.19
N ILE A 126 -9.57 -18.82 -8.54
CA ILE A 126 -9.73 -17.75 -7.55
C ILE A 126 -9.28 -16.45 -8.19
N TYR A 127 -10.12 -15.44 -8.11
CA TYR A 127 -9.83 -14.06 -8.51
C TYR A 127 -9.66 -13.22 -7.25
N LEU A 128 -8.48 -12.60 -7.15
CA LEU A 128 -8.12 -11.67 -6.09
C LEU A 128 -8.18 -10.24 -6.66
N SER A 129 -8.83 -9.34 -5.93
CA SER A 129 -8.80 -7.90 -6.20
C SER A 129 -7.86 -7.20 -5.22
N ASP A 130 -7.47 -5.97 -5.55
CA ASP A 130 -6.80 -5.05 -4.61
C ASP A 130 -5.48 -5.59 -4.03
N VAL A 131 -4.82 -6.48 -4.76
CA VAL A 131 -3.52 -7.05 -4.38
C VAL A 131 -2.44 -6.01 -4.67
N SER A 132 -1.57 -5.72 -3.70
CA SER A 132 -0.45 -4.79 -3.90
C SER A 132 0.51 -5.30 -4.99
N PRO A 133 1.20 -4.42 -5.75
CA PRO A 133 2.11 -4.84 -6.80
C PRO A 133 3.19 -5.82 -6.34
N ASP A 134 3.71 -5.65 -5.11
CA ASP A 134 4.70 -6.55 -4.52
C ASP A 134 4.13 -7.96 -4.33
N VAL A 135 2.92 -8.06 -3.76
CA VAL A 135 2.25 -9.36 -3.58
C VAL A 135 1.87 -9.96 -4.94
N GLN A 136 1.47 -9.16 -5.93
CA GLN A 136 1.23 -9.65 -7.29
C GLN A 136 2.50 -10.28 -7.87
N GLN A 137 3.65 -9.62 -7.72
CA GLN A 137 4.95 -10.15 -8.16
C GLN A 137 5.26 -11.48 -7.46
N GLU A 138 5.03 -11.59 -6.16
CA GLU A 138 5.21 -12.86 -5.43
C GLU A 138 4.24 -13.96 -5.91
N LEU A 139 2.96 -13.63 -6.13
CA LEU A 139 1.97 -14.56 -6.67
C LEU A 139 2.35 -15.08 -8.07
N THR A 140 3.03 -14.27 -8.88
CA THR A 140 3.51 -14.70 -10.21
C THR A 140 4.56 -15.82 -10.11
N LEU A 141 5.24 -15.95 -8.98
CA LEU A 141 6.25 -16.97 -8.73
C LEU A 141 5.63 -18.31 -8.31
N ILE A 142 4.43 -18.31 -7.75
CA ILE A 142 3.77 -19.53 -7.24
C ILE A 142 3.68 -20.65 -8.30
N PRO A 143 3.23 -20.42 -9.55
CA PRO A 143 3.23 -21.44 -10.59
C PRO A 143 4.57 -22.14 -10.77
N SER A 144 5.69 -21.41 -10.68
CA SER A 144 7.03 -21.97 -10.89
C SER A 144 7.39 -23.03 -9.86
N VAL A 145 6.87 -22.91 -8.63
CA VAL A 145 7.13 -23.87 -7.55
C VAL A 145 6.40 -25.21 -7.80
N PHE A 146 5.26 -25.18 -8.50
CA PHE A 146 4.48 -26.38 -8.85
C PHE A 146 4.83 -26.98 -10.22
N LEU A 147 5.57 -26.25 -11.07
CA LEU A 147 6.02 -26.74 -12.38
C LEU A 147 7.28 -27.62 -12.30
N SER A 148 7.98 -27.64 -11.16
CA SER A 148 9.18 -28.45 -11.00
C SER A 148 8.84 -29.94 -11.15
N THR A 149 9.27 -30.53 -12.26
CA THR A 149 9.26 -31.99 -12.47
C THR A 149 10.20 -32.73 -11.51
N TYR A 150 10.96 -32.03 -10.65
CA TYR A 150 11.87 -32.65 -9.71
C TYR A 150 11.14 -33.08 -8.43
N PRO A 151 11.16 -34.38 -8.07
CA PRO A 151 10.45 -34.90 -6.91
C PRO A 151 11.02 -34.42 -5.56
N PHE A 152 12.24 -33.88 -5.53
CA PHE A 152 12.96 -33.49 -4.31
C PHE A 152 12.74 -32.05 -3.85
N GLY A 153 11.76 -31.34 -4.42
CA GLY A 153 11.48 -29.94 -4.06
C GLY A 153 10.01 -29.56 -4.11
N ARG A 154 9.10 -30.54 -4.03
CA ARG A 154 7.67 -30.26 -4.03
C ARG A 154 7.27 -29.74 -2.65
N LEU A 155 6.51 -28.65 -2.64
CA LEU A 155 5.96 -28.08 -1.41
C LEU A 155 5.13 -29.14 -0.65
N GLN A 156 5.33 -29.20 0.65
CA GLN A 156 4.59 -30.03 1.58
C GLN A 156 3.71 -29.17 2.48
N ALA A 157 2.62 -29.72 3.01
CA ALA A 157 1.90 -29.07 4.09
C ALA A 157 2.83 -29.01 5.30
N ASP A 158 2.91 -27.86 5.96
CA ASP A 158 3.63 -27.76 7.23
C ASP A 158 2.92 -28.67 8.25
N ASP A 159 3.67 -29.53 8.96
CA ASP A 159 3.13 -30.48 9.94
C ASP A 159 2.25 -29.79 10.99
N LYS A 160 2.61 -28.54 11.36
CA LYS A 160 1.82 -27.72 12.28
C LYS A 160 0.44 -27.37 11.72
N TRP A 161 0.33 -27.26 10.40
CA TRP A 161 -0.90 -26.91 9.71
C TRP A 161 -1.63 -28.14 9.16
N ALA A 162 -0.92 -29.24 8.99
CA ALA A 162 -1.47 -30.55 8.72
C ALA A 162 -2.23 -31.09 9.95
N ALA A 163 -1.80 -30.71 11.16
CA ALA A 163 -2.49 -31.00 12.41
C ALA A 163 -3.70 -30.04 12.59
N PRO A 164 -4.95 -30.53 12.46
CA PRO A 164 -6.15 -29.69 12.56
C PRO A 164 -6.31 -28.96 13.91
N ASN A 165 -5.62 -29.46 14.94
CA ASN A 165 -5.71 -28.99 16.32
C ASN A 165 -4.93 -27.69 16.58
N ASP A 166 -3.91 -27.39 15.78
CA ASP A 166 -2.98 -26.28 16.05
C ASP A 166 -3.37 -24.99 15.30
N LEU A 167 -4.13 -25.09 14.20
CA LEU A 167 -4.57 -23.91 13.42
C LEU A 167 -5.63 -23.07 14.12
N TYR A 168 -6.45 -23.76 14.90
CA TYR A 168 -7.68 -23.22 15.43
C TYR A 168 -7.60 -23.44 16.93
N ASP A 169 -7.39 -22.36 17.69
CA ASP A 169 -7.53 -22.35 19.16
C ASP A 169 -8.90 -22.89 19.60
N TYR A 170 -9.85 -22.98 18.66
CA TYR A 170 -11.02 -23.82 18.76
C TYR A 170 -10.63 -25.28 18.61
N THR A 171 -10.45 -25.95 19.75
CA THR A 171 -10.61 -27.39 19.89
C THR A 171 -11.68 -27.89 18.92
N PHE A 172 -11.40 -28.99 18.22
CA PHE A 172 -12.36 -29.80 17.45
C PHE A 172 -12.47 -29.48 15.96
N SER A 173 -11.51 -29.91 15.12
CA SER A 173 -11.69 -29.99 13.66
C SER A 173 -11.53 -31.43 13.17
N GLN A 174 -12.57 -32.01 12.56
CA GLN A 174 -12.49 -33.26 11.80
C GLN A 174 -12.28 -32.93 10.31
N VAL A 175 -11.27 -33.54 9.70
CA VAL A 175 -11.07 -33.48 8.25
C VAL A 175 -11.95 -34.55 7.61
N ILE A 176 -12.92 -34.11 6.81
CA ILE A 176 -13.81 -34.97 6.03
C ILE A 176 -13.32 -34.98 4.59
N ASP A 177 -12.96 -36.16 4.10
CA ASP A 177 -12.71 -36.37 2.68
C ASP A 177 -14.06 -36.58 1.98
N LEU A 178 -14.55 -35.54 1.30
CA LEU A 178 -15.82 -35.56 0.58
C LEU A 178 -15.84 -36.61 -0.55
N SER A 179 -14.68 -37.06 -1.02
CA SER A 179 -14.60 -38.12 -2.03
C SER A 179 -14.87 -39.52 -1.48
N GLN A 180 -14.66 -39.74 -0.18
CA GLN A 180 -14.86 -41.04 0.47
C GLN A 180 -16.29 -41.24 0.98
N THR A 181 -16.93 -40.18 1.47
CA THR A 181 -18.26 -40.26 2.08
C THR A 181 -19.38 -40.59 1.09
N ALA A 182 -19.19 -40.34 -0.21
CA ALA A 182 -20.16 -40.69 -1.24
C ALA A 182 -20.32 -42.22 -1.45
N PHE A 183 -19.35 -43.04 -1.03
CA PHE A 183 -19.35 -44.48 -1.32
C PHE A 183 -20.03 -45.35 -0.24
N ASP A 184 -20.21 -44.87 0.99
CA ASP A 184 -20.70 -45.70 2.12
C ASP A 184 -22.19 -45.56 2.47
N SER A 185 -22.96 -44.76 1.71
CA SER A 185 -24.41 -44.58 1.95
C SER A 185 -25.29 -45.83 1.69
N LYS A 186 -24.70 -46.99 1.39
CA LYS A 186 -25.41 -48.27 1.18
C LYS A 186 -25.14 -49.36 2.22
N SER A 187 -24.40 -49.09 3.29
CA SER A 187 -24.01 -50.13 4.25
C SER A 187 -24.58 -49.91 5.66
N GLY A 188 -25.78 -50.45 5.89
CA GLY A 188 -26.16 -51.09 7.16
C GLY A 188 -26.55 -50.19 8.33
N SER A 189 -27.86 -49.99 8.50
CA SER A 189 -28.47 -49.73 9.81
C SER A 189 -28.15 -50.87 10.78
N LYS A 190 -27.03 -50.78 11.50
CA LYS A 190 -26.85 -51.55 12.74
C LYS A 190 -27.62 -50.86 13.85
N LYS A 191 -28.84 -51.36 14.03
CA LYS A 191 -29.67 -51.31 15.22
C LYS A 191 -28.79 -51.36 16.48
N LEU A 192 -28.71 -50.25 17.20
CA LEU A 192 -28.16 -50.19 18.55
C LEU A 192 -29.22 -50.85 19.45
N GLU A 193 -29.00 -52.11 19.81
CA GLU A 193 -29.77 -52.76 20.87
C GLU A 193 -29.22 -52.28 22.21
N GLU A 194 -29.98 -51.40 22.86
CA GLU A 194 -29.86 -51.15 24.29
C GLU A 194 -30.99 -51.92 24.96
N SER A 195 -30.58 -52.95 25.70
CA SER A 195 -31.38 -53.70 26.63
C SER A 195 -31.68 -52.85 27.86
N GLU A 196 -32.95 -52.74 28.23
CA GLU A 196 -33.38 -52.93 29.62
C GLU A 196 -34.91 -53.06 29.65
N GLY A 197 -35.36 -54.19 30.20
CA GLY A 197 -36.77 -54.51 30.33
C GLY A 197 -37.39 -53.80 31.53
N LEU A 198 -38.67 -53.45 31.38
CA LEU A 198 -39.62 -53.45 32.47
C LEU A 198 -41.02 -53.55 31.86
N ALA A 199 -41.67 -54.68 32.14
CA ALA A 199 -43.07 -54.91 31.86
C ALA A 199 -43.91 -54.08 32.84
N VAL A 200 -44.80 -53.24 32.33
CA VAL A 200 -46.00 -52.78 33.03
C VAL A 200 -47.14 -52.81 32.02
N ASP A 201 -48.01 -53.79 32.20
CA ASP A 201 -49.41 -53.73 31.77
C ASP A 201 -50.08 -52.58 32.52
N GLU A 202 -50.67 -51.61 31.80
CA GLU A 202 -51.89 -50.97 32.30
C GLU A 202 -52.68 -50.33 31.15
N ASP A 203 -53.91 -50.83 31.02
CA ASP A 203 -54.99 -50.33 30.19
C ASP A 203 -55.24 -48.83 30.42
N ALA A 204 -55.10 -48.02 29.37
CA ALA A 204 -55.62 -46.65 29.35
C ALA A 204 -56.41 -46.41 28.06
N VAL A 205 -57.72 -46.55 28.21
CA VAL A 205 -58.78 -46.26 27.23
C VAL A 205 -58.67 -44.81 26.75
N ALA A 206 -58.50 -44.63 25.43
CA ALA A 206 -58.64 -43.32 24.79
C ALA A 206 -60.14 -42.94 24.65
N PRO A 207 -60.55 -41.70 24.96
CA PRO A 207 -61.91 -41.26 24.71
C PRO A 207 -62.13 -40.97 23.21
N PRO A 208 -63.33 -41.26 22.67
CA PRO A 208 -63.66 -41.01 21.28
C PRO A 208 -63.98 -39.52 21.06
N TYR A 209 -63.26 -38.87 20.14
CA TYR A 209 -63.67 -37.56 19.63
C TYR A 209 -64.76 -37.74 18.58
N SER A 210 -65.94 -37.20 18.87
CA SER A 210 -67.03 -37.03 17.91
C SER A 210 -66.71 -35.89 16.92
N PRO A 211 -67.00 -36.06 15.62
CA PRO A 211 -66.93 -34.98 14.65
C PRO A 211 -68.21 -34.14 14.74
N GLY A 212 -68.07 -32.90 15.21
CA GLY A 212 -69.17 -31.95 15.36
C GLY A 212 -68.92 -30.68 14.55
N ASP A 213 -69.89 -30.36 13.72
CA ASP A 213 -69.97 -29.24 12.79
C ASP A 213 -69.56 -27.88 13.37
N SER A 214 -68.85 -27.10 12.57
CA SER A 214 -68.87 -25.64 12.66
C SER A 214 -68.75 -25.03 11.28
N GLN A 215 -69.91 -24.81 10.67
CA GLN A 215 -70.08 -23.80 9.64
C GLN A 215 -69.66 -22.44 10.23
N ARG A 216 -68.60 -21.84 9.71
CA ARG A 216 -68.35 -20.40 9.87
C ARG A 216 -68.24 -19.73 8.52
N THR A 217 -69.37 -19.10 8.21
CA THR A 217 -69.63 -18.01 7.30
C THR A 217 -68.40 -17.24 6.81
N VAL A 218 -68.21 -17.27 5.50
CA VAL A 218 -67.37 -16.36 4.73
C VAL A 218 -67.90 -14.94 4.91
N GLN A 219 -67.15 -14.08 5.61
CA GLN A 219 -67.33 -12.63 5.50
C GLN A 219 -66.15 -12.03 4.76
N SER A 220 -66.44 -11.65 3.52
CA SER A 220 -65.70 -10.71 2.70
C SER A 220 -65.67 -9.34 3.38
N ILE A 221 -64.48 -8.84 3.73
CA ILE A 221 -64.24 -7.42 4.00
C ILE A 221 -62.98 -6.99 3.25
N GLY A 222 -63.19 -6.30 2.13
CA GLY A 222 -62.63 -4.97 1.82
C GLY A 222 -61.11 -4.78 1.66
N PRO A 223 -60.67 -3.96 0.69
CA PRO A 223 -59.26 -3.72 0.42
C PRO A 223 -58.63 -2.80 1.47
N SER A 224 -57.43 -3.18 1.90
CA SER A 224 -56.58 -2.40 2.79
C SER A 224 -56.00 -1.18 2.06
N SER A 225 -56.61 -0.02 2.29
CA SER A 225 -56.08 1.28 1.88
C SER A 225 -54.93 1.70 2.81
N ARG A 226 -53.68 1.43 2.39
CA ARG A 226 -52.48 2.03 2.99
C ARG A 226 -52.53 3.55 2.82
N LYS A 227 -52.84 4.28 3.90
CA LYS A 227 -52.56 5.72 4.03
C LYS A 227 -51.05 5.92 4.04
N ARG A 228 -50.51 6.47 2.95
CA ARG A 228 -49.21 7.16 2.95
C ARG A 228 -49.38 8.44 3.77
N GLN A 229 -48.60 8.58 4.84
CA GLN A 229 -48.43 9.85 5.52
C GLN A 229 -47.41 10.65 4.72
N ALA A 230 -47.91 11.63 3.96
CA ALA A 230 -47.10 12.69 3.37
C ALA A 230 -46.97 13.80 4.41
N SER A 231 -45.74 14.15 4.78
CA SER A 231 -45.44 15.41 5.45
C SER A 231 -45.18 16.48 4.40
N GLU A 232 -46.14 17.41 4.27
CA GLU A 232 -46.05 18.63 3.48
C GLU A 232 -45.16 19.70 4.15
N PRO A 233 -44.68 20.70 3.37
CA PRO A 233 -43.69 21.68 3.78
C PRO A 233 -44.34 22.95 4.39
N LEU A 234 -43.56 23.68 5.19
CA LEU A 234 -43.90 25.03 5.64
C LEU A 234 -42.87 26.03 5.12
N ILE A 235 -43.38 27.02 4.35
CA ILE A 235 -42.82 28.35 4.08
C ILE A 235 -44.04 29.32 4.07
N PRO A 236 -43.97 30.67 3.96
CA PRO A 236 -43.00 31.72 4.36
C PRO A 236 -43.70 32.83 5.21
N TYR A 237 -43.03 33.76 5.90
CA TYR A 237 -42.54 35.12 5.51
C TYR A 237 -42.21 35.83 6.86
N THR A 238 -41.25 36.75 7.00
CA THR A 238 -41.40 38.19 6.70
C THR A 238 -40.06 38.95 6.65
N THR A 239 -39.88 39.74 5.59
CA THR A 239 -39.37 41.13 5.50
C THR A 239 -38.52 41.74 6.63
N GLU A 240 -37.33 42.27 6.31
CA GLU A 240 -37.08 43.71 6.08
C GLU A 240 -35.59 44.06 5.81
N LYS A 241 -35.41 44.89 4.76
CA LYS A 241 -34.50 46.06 4.61
C LYS A 241 -32.97 45.92 4.41
N HIS A 242 -32.60 46.08 3.14
CA HIS A 242 -31.79 47.18 2.53
C HIS A 242 -30.58 47.79 3.27
N SER A 243 -29.39 47.62 2.67
CA SER A 243 -28.50 48.68 2.13
C SER A 243 -27.37 47.98 1.36
N ASP A 244 -27.33 48.04 0.03
CA ASP A 244 -26.72 49.05 -0.85
C ASP A 244 -25.18 49.02 -0.97
N ALA A 245 -24.74 49.26 -2.21
CA ALA A 245 -23.37 49.27 -2.77
C ALA A 245 -22.76 47.88 -3.04
N GLY A 246 -22.37 47.50 -4.26
CA GLY A 246 -22.37 48.19 -5.55
C GLY A 246 -21.41 47.50 -6.52
N SER A 247 -21.75 47.60 -7.80
CA SER A 247 -20.85 47.68 -8.95
C SER A 247 -20.46 46.41 -9.74
N SER A 248 -20.66 46.58 -11.05
CA SER A 248 -19.96 46.04 -12.22
C SER A 248 -20.17 44.58 -12.62
N ILE A 249 -20.97 44.30 -13.65
CA ILE A 249 -20.70 44.51 -15.10
C ILE A 249 -19.66 43.51 -15.62
N LEU A 250 -20.15 42.42 -16.24
CA LEU A 250 -19.91 42.04 -17.64
C LEU A 250 -20.55 40.67 -17.92
N GLY A 251 -21.66 40.70 -18.65
CA GLY A 251 -22.22 39.53 -19.32
C GLY A 251 -21.83 39.58 -20.79
N TYR A 252 -21.39 38.44 -21.32
CA TYR A 252 -21.37 38.21 -22.76
C TYR A 252 -22.00 36.85 -23.04
N GLU A 253 -22.91 36.90 -23.99
CA GLU A 253 -23.77 35.83 -24.46
C GLU A 253 -23.02 34.75 -25.24
N THR A 254 -23.55 33.55 -25.08
CA THR A 254 -23.31 32.37 -25.89
C THR A 254 -23.85 32.58 -27.31
N LEU A 255 -23.00 32.46 -28.34
CA LEU A 255 -23.48 32.14 -29.69
C LEU A 255 -22.57 31.13 -30.39
N ARG A 256 -23.25 30.04 -30.71
CA ARG A 256 -22.90 28.86 -31.49
C ARG A 256 -22.73 29.24 -32.97
N ASN A 257 -21.63 28.82 -33.61
CA ASN A 257 -21.62 28.17 -34.95
C ASN A 257 -20.23 28.06 -35.56
N GLY A 258 -19.93 26.84 -36.04
CA GLY A 258 -19.30 26.58 -37.34
C GLY A 258 -17.81 26.89 -37.50
N SER A 259 -17.01 25.85 -37.73
CA SER A 259 -16.40 25.55 -39.05
C SER A 259 -15.12 24.73 -38.89
N ARG A 260 -15.12 23.58 -39.56
CA ARG A 260 -14.01 22.64 -39.76
C ARG A 260 -13.09 23.17 -40.87
N PRO A 261 -11.75 22.99 -40.80
CA PRO A 261 -10.91 23.04 -41.98
C PRO A 261 -10.32 21.67 -42.35
N PRO A 262 -9.81 21.52 -43.59
CA PRO A 262 -9.94 20.29 -44.36
C PRO A 262 -8.66 19.44 -44.46
N ASP A 263 -8.88 18.18 -44.82
CA ASP A 263 -7.89 17.22 -45.29
C ASP A 263 -7.13 17.72 -46.54
N THR A 264 -5.80 17.61 -46.51
CA THR A 264 -4.96 17.69 -47.71
C THR A 264 -4.14 16.41 -47.89
N LYS A 265 -4.63 15.66 -48.88
CA LYS A 265 -4.00 14.70 -49.80
C LYS A 265 -2.46 14.54 -49.75
N THR A 266 -2.12 13.28 -49.53
CA THR A 266 -1.08 12.44 -50.14
C THR A 266 -0.60 12.85 -51.55
N VAL A 267 0.72 13.04 -51.69
CA VAL A 267 1.54 12.68 -52.86
C VAL A 267 2.93 12.26 -52.36
N GLY A 268 3.39 11.07 -52.74
CA GLY A 268 4.70 10.55 -52.40
C GLY A 268 5.77 10.89 -53.44
N LEU A 269 7.02 10.98 -52.99
CA LEU A 269 8.24 10.80 -53.79
C LEU A 269 9.34 10.19 -52.90
N ALA A 270 10.20 9.41 -53.54
CA ALA A 270 11.07 8.39 -52.97
C ALA A 270 12.46 8.88 -52.49
N SER A 271 12.98 8.16 -51.46
CA SER A 271 14.39 7.81 -51.11
C SER A 271 15.43 8.93 -50.85
N PRO A 272 16.59 8.67 -50.17
CA PRO A 272 17.15 7.41 -49.65
C PRO A 272 17.70 7.45 -48.19
N VAL A 273 17.94 6.25 -47.65
CA VAL A 273 19.03 5.80 -46.73
C VAL A 273 19.79 6.89 -45.95
N HIS A 274 19.69 6.87 -44.61
CA HIS A 274 20.84 6.98 -43.71
C HIS A 274 20.54 6.33 -42.34
N LEU A 275 21.49 5.50 -41.91
CA LEU A 275 21.59 4.85 -40.61
C LEU A 275 21.65 5.88 -39.49
N SER A 276 20.72 5.80 -38.53
CA SER A 276 20.87 6.40 -37.21
C SER A 276 20.58 5.32 -36.17
N THR A 277 21.65 4.75 -35.64
CA THR A 277 21.64 3.95 -34.42
C THR A 277 21.12 4.82 -33.25
N PRO A 278 20.19 4.31 -32.41
CA PRO A 278 19.79 5.01 -31.20
C PRO A 278 20.96 5.10 -30.23
N SER A 279 21.23 6.31 -29.74
CA SER A 279 22.29 6.61 -28.76
C SER A 279 22.00 5.93 -27.42
N ASP A 280 22.99 5.16 -26.94
CA ASP A 280 23.08 4.49 -25.64
C ASP A 280 23.23 5.48 -24.46
N HIS A 281 22.25 6.35 -24.28
CA HIS A 281 22.18 7.26 -23.13
C HIS A 281 20.85 7.09 -22.40
N LYS A 282 20.73 6.02 -21.61
CA LYS A 282 19.92 5.97 -20.37
C LYS A 282 20.08 4.62 -19.66
N ARG A 283 21.25 4.40 -19.07
CA ARG A 283 21.42 3.53 -17.89
C ARG A 283 22.02 4.38 -16.77
N GLN A 284 21.22 5.32 -16.27
CA GLN A 284 21.50 5.93 -14.97
C GLN A 284 21.30 4.84 -13.92
N ARG A 285 22.41 4.44 -13.30
CA ARG A 285 22.46 3.57 -12.12
C ARG A 285 21.56 4.16 -11.04
N THR A 286 20.56 3.40 -10.60
CA THR A 286 19.71 3.67 -9.44
C THR A 286 20.37 3.32 -8.10
N THR A 287 21.71 3.36 -8.02
CA THR A 287 22.45 2.86 -6.85
C THR A 287 22.65 3.87 -5.71
N GLU A 288 22.03 5.07 -5.76
CA GLU A 288 22.28 6.13 -4.78
C GLU A 288 21.06 6.57 -3.94
N LEU A 289 19.96 5.81 -3.92
CA LEU A 289 18.74 6.20 -3.19
C LEU A 289 18.71 5.85 -1.70
N HIS A 290 19.83 5.48 -1.09
CA HIS A 290 19.94 5.31 0.36
C HIS A 290 20.78 6.42 0.98
N SER A 291 20.27 7.66 0.90
CA SER A 291 20.72 8.70 1.83
C SER A 291 20.49 8.19 3.26
N PRO A 292 21.52 8.18 4.12
CA PRO A 292 21.40 7.69 5.48
C PRO A 292 20.34 8.54 6.20
N MET A 293 19.28 7.87 6.64
CA MET A 293 18.17 8.45 7.39
C MET A 293 18.73 9.36 8.48
N THR A 294 18.41 10.65 8.43
CA THR A 294 19.02 11.60 9.34
C THR A 294 18.35 11.51 10.71
N ASN A 295 19.05 11.91 11.77
CA ASN A 295 18.46 12.00 13.10
C ASN A 295 17.21 12.92 13.13
N ALA A 296 17.10 13.88 12.21
CA ALA A 296 15.92 14.72 12.06
C ALA A 296 14.71 13.94 11.53
N ASP A 297 14.92 13.01 10.59
CA ASP A 297 13.87 12.15 10.05
C ASP A 297 13.33 11.19 11.11
N ILE A 298 14.22 10.65 11.95
CA ILE A 298 13.86 9.78 13.08
C ILE A 298 13.01 10.54 14.10
N VAL A 299 13.42 11.75 14.47
CA VAL A 299 12.66 12.58 15.44
C VAL A 299 11.29 12.97 14.88
N SER A 300 11.20 13.30 13.58
CA SER A 300 9.93 13.60 12.92
C SER A 300 9.01 12.38 12.84
N ALA A 301 9.55 11.19 12.55
CA ALA A 301 8.80 9.94 12.60
C ALA A 301 8.27 9.64 14.01
N LEU A 302 9.10 9.82 15.05
CA LEU A 302 8.68 9.63 16.44
C LEU A 302 7.56 10.61 16.84
N ARG A 303 7.64 11.89 16.44
CA ARG A 303 6.55 12.85 16.69
C ARG A 303 5.24 12.42 16.05
N ARG A 304 5.27 11.90 14.82
CA ARG A 304 4.07 11.36 14.15
C ARG A 304 3.47 10.18 14.93
N VAL A 305 4.32 9.27 15.41
CA VAL A 305 3.87 8.14 16.26
C VAL A 305 3.25 8.62 17.57
N PHE A 306 3.84 9.61 18.25
CA PHE A 306 3.28 10.14 19.48
C PHE A 306 1.95 10.87 19.28
N ALA A 307 1.82 11.65 18.19
CA ALA A 307 0.56 12.29 17.83
C ALA A 307 -0.53 11.26 17.51
N TYR A 308 -0.17 10.19 16.79
CA TYR A 308 -1.07 9.08 16.50
C TYR A 308 -1.53 8.36 17.78
N ASN A 309 -0.61 8.08 18.71
CA ASN A 309 -0.97 7.47 20.00
C ASN A 309 -1.89 8.36 20.84
N ALA A 310 -1.66 9.68 20.87
CA ALA A 310 -2.56 10.60 21.56
C ALA A 310 -3.97 10.61 20.93
N SER A 311 -4.06 10.55 19.60
CA SER A 311 -5.34 10.43 18.87
C SER A 311 -6.06 9.12 19.22
N LEU A 312 -5.35 7.99 19.27
CA LEU A 312 -5.92 6.70 19.65
C LEU A 312 -6.44 6.70 21.09
N SER A 313 -5.68 7.26 22.04
CA SER A 313 -6.12 7.36 23.44
C SER A 313 -7.41 8.17 23.58
N ASN A 314 -7.54 9.29 22.87
CA ASN A 314 -8.78 10.07 22.86
C ASN A 314 -9.96 9.27 22.28
N ARG A 315 -9.71 8.46 21.24
CA ARG A 315 -10.76 7.64 20.62
C ARG A 315 -11.21 6.50 21.53
N ILE A 316 -10.28 5.89 22.27
CA ILE A 316 -10.59 4.88 23.29
C ILE A 316 -11.49 5.50 24.36
N ALA A 317 -11.12 6.67 24.89
CA ALA A 317 -11.94 7.37 25.88
C ALA A 317 -13.35 7.72 25.36
N GLN A 318 -13.48 8.09 24.09
CA GLN A 318 -14.78 8.37 23.48
C GLN A 318 -15.64 7.10 23.33
N LEU A 319 -15.04 5.97 22.95
CA LEU A 319 -15.73 4.69 22.86
C LEU A 319 -16.17 4.20 24.25
N GLU A 320 -15.32 4.35 25.27
CA GLU A 320 -15.65 4.05 26.66
C GLU A 320 -16.87 4.86 27.13
N SER A 321 -16.90 6.17 26.85
CA SER A 321 -18.04 7.03 27.20
C SER A 321 -19.36 6.62 26.49
N ARG A 322 -19.29 6.22 25.20
CA ARG A 322 -20.46 5.72 24.46
C ARG A 322 -20.96 4.39 25.01
N LEU A 323 -20.05 3.51 25.42
CA LEU A 323 -20.38 2.21 26.00
C LEU A 323 -21.04 2.37 27.38
N GLU A 324 -20.52 3.27 28.21
CA GLU A 324 -21.12 3.63 29.51
C GLU A 324 -22.54 4.19 29.34
N THR A 325 -22.75 5.04 28.32
CA THR A 325 -24.07 5.57 27.98
C THR A 325 -25.03 4.47 27.54
N CYS A 326 -24.57 3.48 26.75
CA CYS A 326 -25.38 2.34 26.35
C CYS A 326 -25.73 1.44 27.55
N SER A 327 -24.76 1.18 28.43
CA SER A 327 -24.96 0.41 29.66
C SER A 327 -26.04 1.05 30.53
N SER A 328 -25.96 2.36 30.75
CA SER A 328 -26.95 3.14 31.52
C SER A 328 -28.35 3.05 30.91
N ARG A 329 -28.47 3.05 29.57
CA ARG A 329 -29.76 2.91 28.87
C ARG A 329 -30.35 1.50 29.02
N LEU A 330 -29.51 0.46 28.97
CA LEU A 330 -29.94 -0.92 29.18
C LEU A 330 -30.40 -1.16 30.61
N GLU A 331 -29.69 -0.63 31.61
CA GLU A 331 -30.11 -0.69 33.01
C GLU A 331 -31.45 0.03 33.22
N SER A 332 -31.63 1.21 32.63
CA SER A 332 -32.91 1.92 32.66
C SER A 332 -34.06 1.09 32.07
N LEU A 333 -33.86 0.51 30.88
CA LEU A 333 -34.85 -0.37 30.24
C LEU A 333 -35.14 -1.62 31.08
N ALA A 334 -34.13 -2.22 31.70
CA ALA A 334 -34.30 -3.37 32.58
C ALA A 334 -35.14 -3.00 33.82
N THR A 335 -34.89 -1.83 34.43
CA THR A 335 -35.71 -1.35 35.55
C THR A 335 -37.16 -1.06 35.15
N GLU A 336 -37.38 -0.51 33.96
CA GLU A 336 -38.72 -0.25 33.42
C GLU A 336 -39.47 -1.56 33.15
N LEU A 337 -38.78 -2.58 32.63
CA LEU A 337 -39.34 -3.91 32.38
C LEU A 337 -39.74 -4.62 33.68
N VAL A 338 -38.89 -4.57 34.71
CA VAL A 338 -39.18 -5.14 36.04
C VAL A 338 -40.38 -4.43 36.69
N ALA A 339 -40.43 -3.10 36.63
CA ALA A 339 -41.54 -2.32 37.15
C ALA A 339 -42.87 -2.59 36.43
N ALA A 340 -42.82 -2.95 35.13
CA ALA A 340 -43.99 -3.36 34.37
C ALA A 340 -44.46 -4.78 34.72
N ALA A 341 -43.53 -5.71 35.01
CA ALA A 341 -43.84 -7.10 35.36
C ALA A 341 -44.65 -7.21 36.67
N ASP A 342 -44.43 -6.32 37.63
CA ASP A 342 -45.15 -6.32 38.92
C ASP A 342 -46.61 -5.84 38.83
N ARG A 343 -47.03 -5.21 37.72
CA ARG A 343 -48.37 -4.58 37.61
C ARG A 343 -49.46 -5.46 37.02
N THR A 344 -49.14 -6.63 36.49
CA THR A 344 -50.13 -7.57 35.96
C THR A 344 -49.59 -8.99 36.07
N PRO A 345 -50.16 -9.86 36.93
CA PRO A 345 -49.90 -11.29 36.89
C PRO A 345 -50.24 -11.76 35.48
N CYS A 346 -49.20 -12.05 34.68
CA CYS A 346 -49.36 -12.40 33.27
C CYS A 346 -50.24 -13.64 33.17
N ARG A 347 -51.45 -13.43 32.66
CA ARG A 347 -52.42 -14.48 32.33
C ARG A 347 -52.27 -14.92 30.88
N TYR A 348 -51.08 -14.71 30.31
CA TYR A 348 -50.75 -15.06 28.94
C TYR A 348 -50.55 -16.58 28.88
N ASP A 349 -51.26 -17.20 27.94
CA ASP A 349 -50.94 -18.55 27.50
C ASP A 349 -49.56 -18.56 26.82
N THR A 350 -48.97 -19.74 26.69
CA THR A 350 -47.59 -19.91 26.19
C THR A 350 -47.38 -19.32 24.80
N GLU A 351 -48.43 -19.25 23.97
CA GLU A 351 -48.35 -18.69 22.61
C GLU A 351 -48.21 -17.16 22.60
N GLU A 352 -48.98 -16.44 23.44
CA GLU A 352 -48.88 -14.98 23.50
C GLU A 352 -47.54 -14.53 24.10
N ALA A 353 -46.98 -15.32 25.03
CA ALA A 353 -45.64 -15.10 25.57
C ALA A 353 -44.54 -15.28 24.50
N GLU A 354 -44.58 -16.36 23.72
CA GLU A 354 -43.64 -16.58 22.62
C GLU A 354 -43.74 -15.47 21.56
N HIS A 355 -44.94 -14.97 21.27
CA HIS A 355 -45.12 -13.87 20.33
C HIS A 355 -44.47 -12.57 20.83
N VAL A 356 -44.66 -12.23 22.11
CA VAL A 356 -44.06 -11.05 22.73
C VAL A 356 -42.54 -11.17 22.77
N PHE A 357 -41.98 -12.32 23.16
CA PHE A 357 -40.53 -12.54 23.14
C PHE A 357 -39.95 -12.44 21.72
N GLY A 358 -40.61 -13.04 20.73
CA GLY A 358 -40.19 -12.93 19.33
C GLY A 358 -40.21 -11.48 18.81
N GLN A 359 -41.19 -10.68 19.24
CA GLN A 359 -41.24 -9.26 18.89
C GLN A 359 -40.13 -8.44 19.59
N ILE A 360 -39.82 -8.76 20.84
CA ILE A 360 -38.73 -8.12 21.59
C ILE A 360 -37.39 -8.47 20.93
N ASP A 361 -37.13 -9.74 20.65
CA ASP A 361 -35.91 -10.20 19.99
C ASP A 361 -35.71 -9.52 18.64
N HIS A 362 -36.77 -9.46 17.81
CA HIS A 362 -36.70 -8.78 16.52
C HIS A 362 -36.38 -7.28 16.65
N ARG A 363 -36.98 -6.59 17.63
CA ARG A 363 -36.66 -5.17 17.89
C ARG A 363 -35.24 -4.96 18.40
N ILE A 364 -34.72 -5.89 19.20
CA ILE A 364 -33.33 -5.85 19.66
C ILE A 364 -32.39 -6.09 18.49
N GLU A 365 -32.65 -7.09 17.64
CA GLU A 365 -31.85 -7.38 16.45
C GLU A 365 -31.84 -6.19 15.47
N ASP A 366 -32.99 -5.59 15.18
CA ASP A 366 -33.10 -4.38 14.35
C ASP A 366 -32.32 -3.22 14.96
N GLY A 367 -32.46 -2.97 16.27
CA GLY A 367 -31.72 -1.91 16.95
C GLY A 367 -30.20 -2.12 16.95
N ILE A 368 -29.74 -3.37 17.09
CA ILE A 368 -28.31 -3.72 16.97
C ILE A 368 -27.83 -3.51 15.53
N HIS A 369 -28.65 -3.88 14.54
CA HIS A 369 -28.33 -3.69 13.13
C HIS A 369 -28.17 -2.20 12.78
N ASP A 370 -29.09 -1.35 13.23
CA ASP A 370 -29.05 0.10 13.00
C ASP A 370 -27.80 0.73 13.63
N VAL A 371 -27.49 0.40 14.90
CA VAL A 371 -26.29 0.90 15.59
C VAL A 371 -25.01 0.45 14.88
N ARG A 372 -24.98 -0.80 14.41
CA ARG A 372 -23.84 -1.32 13.64
C ARG A 372 -23.66 -0.58 12.32
N HIS A 373 -24.75 -0.36 11.59
CA HIS A 373 -24.72 0.39 10.33
C HIS A 373 -24.23 1.82 10.53
N GLU A 374 -24.76 2.53 11.55
CA GLU A 374 -24.32 3.88 11.90
C GLU A 374 -22.82 3.93 12.26
N LEU A 375 -22.33 2.95 13.02
CA LEU A 375 -20.91 2.82 13.35
C LEU A 375 -20.04 2.54 12.12
N GLU A 376 -20.46 1.65 11.23
CA GLU A 376 -19.75 1.34 9.98
C GLU A 376 -19.67 2.56 9.05
N GLU A 377 -20.76 3.31 8.90
CA GLU A 377 -20.76 4.57 8.12
C GLU A 377 -19.87 5.64 8.75
N THR A 378 -19.98 5.84 10.07
CA THR A 378 -19.16 6.83 10.77
C THR A 378 -17.67 6.50 10.66
N PHE A 379 -17.31 5.23 10.83
CA PHE A 379 -15.94 4.77 10.69
C PHE A 379 -15.42 4.93 9.26
N LYS A 380 -16.25 4.64 8.26
CA LYS A 380 -15.90 4.81 6.84
C LYS A 380 -15.61 6.27 6.51
N VAL A 381 -16.49 7.20 6.92
CA VAL A 381 -16.30 8.63 6.68
C VAL A 381 -15.04 9.15 7.37
N GLU A 382 -14.81 8.78 8.64
CA GLU A 382 -13.61 9.20 9.37
C GLU A 382 -12.32 8.62 8.75
N ALA A 383 -12.36 7.38 8.28
CA ALA A 383 -11.23 6.75 7.61
C ALA A 383 -10.92 7.43 6.27
N GLU A 384 -11.93 7.74 5.46
CA GLU A 384 -11.77 8.45 4.19
C GLU A 384 -11.20 9.86 4.41
N GLU A 385 -11.68 10.60 5.41
CA GLU A 385 -11.17 11.92 5.77
C GLU A 385 -9.69 11.86 6.21
N ARG A 386 -9.31 10.88 7.04
CA ARG A 386 -7.91 10.71 7.47
C ARG A 386 -7.00 10.34 6.31
N VAL A 387 -7.44 9.45 5.42
CA VAL A 387 -6.65 9.10 4.23
C VAL A 387 -6.49 10.32 3.34
N ALA A 388 -7.53 11.13 3.16
CA ALA A 388 -7.45 12.37 2.38
C ALA A 388 -6.46 13.39 2.98
N GLU A 389 -6.50 13.60 4.30
CA GLU A 389 -5.57 14.52 4.98
C GLU A 389 -4.12 14.00 4.98
N GLU A 390 -3.88 12.70 5.18
CA GLU A 390 -2.53 12.14 5.10
C GLU A 390 -1.98 12.21 3.67
N VAL A 391 -2.78 11.89 2.66
CA VAL A 391 -2.39 12.02 1.24
C VAL A 391 -2.06 13.48 0.91
N LYS A 392 -2.85 14.43 1.41
CA LYS A 392 -2.59 15.87 1.22
C LYS A 392 -1.29 16.30 1.90
N LEU A 393 -1.01 15.81 3.10
CA LEU A 393 0.22 16.10 3.83
C LEU A 393 1.45 15.50 3.12
N GLN A 394 1.37 14.26 2.64
CA GLN A 394 2.44 13.64 1.86
C GLN A 394 2.65 14.34 0.52
N HIS A 395 1.58 14.79 -0.13
CA HIS A 395 1.67 15.55 -1.35
C HIS A 395 2.33 16.92 -1.13
N GLU A 396 2.04 17.60 -0.02
CA GLU A 396 2.71 18.85 0.35
C GLU A 396 4.19 18.62 0.68
N GLU A 397 4.51 17.57 1.44
CA GLU A 397 5.91 17.21 1.75
C GLU A 397 6.71 16.89 0.47
N LEU A 398 6.11 16.15 -0.47
CA LEU A 398 6.72 15.87 -1.77
C LEU A 398 6.87 17.14 -2.61
N ARG A 399 5.89 18.05 -2.56
CA ARG A 399 5.97 19.35 -3.26
C ARG A 399 7.10 20.19 -2.70
N GLU A 400 7.22 20.31 -1.38
CA GLU A 400 8.29 21.08 -0.73
C GLU A 400 9.68 20.48 -1.04
N LYS A 401 9.83 19.15 -0.96
CA LYS A 401 11.08 18.48 -1.35
C LYS A 401 11.41 18.70 -2.81
N LEU A 402 10.44 18.55 -3.70
CA LEU A 402 10.66 18.77 -5.12
C LEU A 402 11.03 20.23 -5.40
N GLU A 403 10.36 21.19 -4.76
CA GLU A 403 10.64 22.60 -4.96
C GLU A 403 12.05 22.95 -4.46
N VAL A 404 12.45 22.51 -3.27
CA VAL A 404 13.76 22.83 -2.69
C VAL A 404 14.90 22.10 -3.39
N ASP A 405 14.82 20.77 -3.52
CA ASP A 405 15.93 19.96 -4.03
C ASP A 405 16.12 20.16 -5.53
N TRP A 406 15.01 20.20 -6.29
CA TRP A 406 15.10 20.33 -7.75
C TRP A 406 15.54 21.73 -8.16
N THR A 407 15.04 22.79 -7.52
CA THR A 407 15.51 24.15 -7.86
C THR A 407 16.98 24.33 -7.52
N GLU A 408 17.47 23.78 -6.40
CA GLU A 408 18.87 23.93 -6.02
C GLU A 408 19.80 23.07 -6.87
N ASP A 409 19.40 21.86 -7.27
CA ASP A 409 20.19 21.01 -8.16
C ASP A 409 20.21 21.54 -9.59
N VAL A 410 19.08 22.02 -10.13
CA VAL A 410 19.04 22.70 -11.44
C VAL A 410 19.90 23.96 -11.39
N ARG A 411 19.78 24.76 -10.33
CA ARG A 411 20.62 25.95 -10.14
C ARG A 411 22.11 25.61 -10.09
N ARG A 412 22.49 24.57 -9.35
CA ARG A 412 23.89 24.11 -9.25
C ARG A 412 24.41 23.64 -10.60
N THR A 413 23.60 22.88 -11.34
CA THR A 413 23.94 22.38 -12.68
C THR A 413 24.16 23.54 -13.66
N ILE A 414 23.23 24.50 -13.71
CA ILE A 414 23.34 25.70 -14.57
C ILE A 414 24.58 26.53 -14.20
N VAL A 415 24.82 26.75 -12.90
CA VAL A 415 26.00 27.52 -12.44
C VAL A 415 27.29 26.82 -12.84
N GLN A 416 27.35 25.49 -12.73
CA GLN A 416 28.53 24.70 -13.11
C GLN A 416 28.75 24.72 -14.63
N GLU A 417 27.69 24.61 -15.42
CA GLU A 417 27.74 24.69 -16.88
C GLU A 417 28.23 26.07 -17.34
N ILE A 418 27.64 27.16 -16.82
CA ILE A 418 28.08 28.53 -17.11
C ILE A 418 29.53 28.75 -16.70
N ALA A 419 29.95 28.25 -15.53
CA ALA A 419 31.32 28.39 -15.07
C ALA A 419 32.30 27.68 -16.03
N SER A 420 31.97 26.48 -16.49
CA SER A 420 32.79 25.75 -17.46
C SER A 420 32.86 26.44 -18.82
N GLU A 421 31.75 27.00 -19.31
CA GLU A 421 31.71 27.71 -20.59
C GLU A 421 32.50 29.03 -20.53
N VAL A 422 32.42 29.75 -19.40
CA VAL A 422 33.21 30.96 -19.18
C VAL A 422 34.70 30.64 -19.08
N GLU A 423 35.08 29.57 -18.39
CA GLU A 423 36.48 29.11 -18.30
C GLU A 423 37.03 28.72 -19.68
N GLU A 424 36.25 27.99 -20.49
CA GLU A 424 36.65 27.63 -21.86
C GLU A 424 36.80 28.87 -22.75
N LYS A 425 35.84 29.81 -22.72
CA LYS A 425 35.91 31.03 -23.53
C LYS A 425 37.07 31.93 -23.11
N THR A 426 37.27 32.14 -21.81
CA THR A 426 38.35 32.99 -21.30
C THR A 426 39.72 32.40 -21.60
N THR A 427 39.92 31.09 -21.41
CA THR A 427 41.19 30.42 -21.78
C THR A 427 41.47 30.52 -23.28
N LYS A 428 40.46 30.33 -24.13
CA LYS A 428 40.58 30.49 -25.59
C LYS A 428 40.92 31.92 -26.01
N GLU A 429 40.29 32.93 -25.41
CA GLU A 429 40.60 34.34 -25.69
C GLU A 429 41.98 34.75 -25.21
N VAL A 430 42.40 34.31 -24.02
CA VAL A 430 43.74 34.57 -23.48
C VAL A 430 44.81 33.94 -24.37
N LEU A 431 44.64 32.68 -24.79
CA LEU A 431 45.57 32.01 -25.70
C LEU A 431 45.65 32.71 -27.06
N LYS A 432 44.51 33.18 -27.58
CA LYS A 432 44.47 33.98 -28.81
C LYS A 432 45.25 35.29 -28.65
N GLY A 433 45.06 36.02 -27.55
CA GLY A 433 45.78 37.25 -27.25
C GLY A 433 47.30 37.05 -27.12
N ILE A 434 47.73 35.96 -26.48
CA ILE A 434 49.16 35.59 -26.38
C ILE A 434 49.75 35.30 -27.77
N ALA A 435 49.03 34.54 -28.60
CA ALA A 435 49.48 34.23 -29.96
C ALA A 435 49.62 35.49 -30.84
N GLU A 436 48.67 36.43 -30.73
CA GLU A 436 48.73 37.73 -31.42
C GLU A 436 49.92 38.58 -30.92
N ALA A 437 50.15 38.63 -29.61
CA ALA A 437 51.28 39.35 -29.02
C ALA A 437 52.65 38.76 -29.41
N LEU A 438 52.78 37.43 -29.41
CA LEU A 438 54.00 36.74 -29.87
C LEU A 438 54.26 36.98 -31.36
N SER A 439 53.21 36.97 -32.18
CA SER A 439 53.32 37.28 -33.61
C SER A 439 53.79 38.72 -33.84
N ALA A 440 53.25 39.69 -33.08
CA ALA A 440 53.69 41.08 -33.13
C ALA A 440 55.15 41.24 -32.65
N TYR A 441 55.54 40.53 -31.59
CA TYR A 441 56.93 40.53 -31.10
C TYR A 441 57.90 40.01 -32.16
N HIS A 442 57.64 38.86 -32.78
CA HIS A 442 58.47 38.33 -33.86
C HIS A 442 58.55 39.27 -35.08
N ALA A 443 57.44 39.93 -35.44
CA ALA A 443 57.43 40.94 -36.49
C ALA A 443 58.32 42.16 -36.14
N SER A 444 58.37 42.56 -34.86
CA SER A 444 59.26 43.65 -34.41
C SER A 444 60.74 43.24 -34.32
N GLN A 445 61.04 42.00 -33.93
CA GLN A 445 62.42 41.47 -33.88
C GLN A 445 63.04 41.37 -35.28
N ALA A 446 62.25 40.95 -36.27
CA ALA A 446 62.68 40.91 -37.67
C ALA A 446 63.10 42.29 -38.23
N ASN A 447 62.64 43.39 -37.62
CA ASN A 447 63.04 44.75 -37.98
C ASN A 447 64.27 45.28 -37.21
N GLN A 448 64.75 44.58 -36.17
CA GLN A 448 65.91 45.01 -35.36
C GLN A 448 67.24 44.31 -35.71
N ASP A 449 67.24 43.26 -36.53
CA ASP A 449 68.46 42.51 -36.94
C ASP A 449 69.35 43.25 -37.97
N GLY A 450 69.21 44.57 -38.07
CA GLY A 450 69.95 45.44 -38.96
C GLY A 450 70.91 46.41 -38.26
N SER A 451 71.49 46.12 -37.09
CA SER A 451 72.59 46.97 -36.57
C SER A 451 73.45 46.36 -35.44
N LEU A 452 74.70 46.05 -35.80
CA LEU A 452 75.96 46.21 -35.04
C LEU A 452 76.41 45.20 -33.95
N ARG A 453 77.43 44.42 -34.37
CA ARG A 453 78.82 44.31 -33.85
C ARG A 453 79.14 44.28 -32.34
N LEU A 454 79.90 43.21 -32.03
CA LEU A 454 81.07 43.05 -31.13
C LEU A 454 80.93 43.19 -29.61
N GLY A 455 81.13 42.05 -28.95
CA GLY A 455 82.17 41.90 -27.91
C GLY A 455 81.67 41.68 -26.48
N SER A 456 82.07 40.55 -25.87
CA SER A 456 82.77 40.47 -24.57
C SER A 456 82.33 39.31 -23.67
N SER A 457 83.36 38.53 -23.29
CA SER A 457 83.56 37.78 -22.04
C SER A 457 82.49 36.84 -21.50
N TYR A 458 82.78 35.55 -21.70
CA TYR A 458 82.30 34.39 -20.95
C TYR A 458 82.48 34.55 -19.43
N THR A 459 81.40 34.29 -18.69
CA THR A 459 81.44 33.67 -17.35
C THR A 459 80.35 32.58 -17.28
N PRO A 460 80.60 31.43 -16.61
CA PRO A 460 79.69 30.30 -16.61
C PRO A 460 78.55 30.57 -15.60
N SER A 461 77.48 31.18 -16.09
CA SER A 461 76.25 31.32 -15.30
C SER A 461 75.52 29.98 -15.26
N LYS A 462 75.36 29.46 -14.04
CA LYS A 462 74.64 28.23 -13.73
C LYS A 462 73.31 28.20 -14.50
N ALA A 463 73.11 27.16 -15.31
CA ALA A 463 71.82 26.86 -15.90
C ALA A 463 70.80 26.68 -14.77
N SER A 464 70.03 27.75 -14.52
CA SER A 464 68.83 27.69 -13.69
C SER A 464 67.86 26.80 -14.46
N ALA A 465 67.63 25.59 -13.95
CA ALA A 465 66.56 24.73 -14.42
C ALA A 465 65.29 25.58 -14.54
N ALA A 466 64.63 25.52 -15.69
CA ALA A 466 63.38 26.23 -15.93
C ALA A 466 62.32 25.65 -14.99
N THR A 467 62.20 26.26 -13.80
CA THR A 467 61.20 25.93 -12.79
C THR A 467 59.82 26.07 -13.43
N LEU A 468 59.05 24.99 -13.46
CA LEU A 468 57.72 25.00 -14.04
C LEU A 468 56.84 26.02 -13.28
N PRO A 469 55.98 26.80 -13.96
CA PRO A 469 55.18 27.86 -13.33
C PRO A 469 54.35 27.43 -12.10
N GLY A 470 54.01 26.14 -11.96
CA GLY A 470 53.31 25.62 -10.79
C GLY A 470 54.20 25.33 -9.58
N GLU A 471 55.49 25.08 -9.77
CA GLU A 471 56.40 24.69 -8.69
C GLU A 471 56.74 25.89 -7.79
N THR A 472 56.89 27.08 -8.38
CA THR A 472 57.08 28.32 -7.61
C THR A 472 55.85 28.64 -6.76
N ALA A 473 54.65 28.49 -7.31
CA ALA A 473 53.41 28.73 -6.59
C ALA A 473 53.21 27.74 -5.45
N LEU A 474 53.54 26.46 -5.66
CA LEU A 474 53.49 25.46 -4.59
C LEU A 474 54.46 25.81 -3.47
N ARG A 475 55.71 26.16 -3.80
CA ARG A 475 56.71 26.55 -2.80
C ARG A 475 56.26 27.77 -1.97
N GLU A 476 55.73 28.79 -2.62
CA GLU A 476 55.20 29.98 -1.94
C GLU A 476 54.03 29.64 -1.01
N ALA A 477 53.10 28.77 -1.44
CA ALA A 477 51.97 28.35 -0.61
C ALA A 477 52.42 27.54 0.60
N VAL A 478 53.37 26.62 0.42
CA VAL A 478 53.94 25.79 1.49
C VAL A 478 54.65 26.67 2.52
N GLU A 479 55.49 27.61 2.07
CA GLU A 479 56.20 28.54 2.97
C GLU A 479 55.22 29.45 3.74
N ASP A 480 54.18 29.98 3.07
CA ASP A 480 53.14 30.80 3.70
C ASP A 480 52.39 30.01 4.78
N ILE A 481 51.98 28.77 4.49
CA ILE A 481 51.23 27.93 5.42
C ILE A 481 52.07 27.53 6.62
N GLN A 482 53.30 27.07 6.39
CA GLN A 482 54.23 26.70 7.45
C GLN A 482 54.59 27.89 8.34
N SER A 483 54.79 29.07 7.75
CA SER A 483 55.18 30.26 8.52
C SER A 483 54.03 30.80 9.38
N LYS A 484 52.83 30.91 8.81
CA LYS A 484 51.70 31.59 9.46
C LYS A 484 50.81 30.68 10.31
N TYR A 485 50.74 29.39 10.01
CA TYR A 485 49.79 28.47 10.64
C TYR A 485 50.45 27.36 11.48
N LYS A 486 51.78 27.38 11.64
CA LYS A 486 52.52 26.41 12.49
C LYS A 486 51.98 26.28 13.92
N ASP A 487 51.47 27.36 14.52
CA ASP A 487 50.97 27.36 15.89
C ASP A 487 49.48 26.93 15.95
N LEU A 488 48.81 26.83 14.80
CA LEU A 488 47.40 26.49 14.66
C LEU A 488 47.16 25.05 14.16
N LEU A 489 48.19 24.42 13.60
CA LEU A 489 48.16 23.06 13.07
C LEU A 489 49.11 22.19 13.89
N THR A 490 48.65 21.00 14.26
CA THR A 490 49.55 19.95 14.76
C THR A 490 50.48 19.48 13.63
N GLY A 491 51.58 18.80 13.96
CA GLY A 491 52.51 18.29 12.95
C GLY A 491 51.84 17.35 11.93
N GLU A 492 50.90 16.51 12.38
CA GLU A 492 50.14 15.60 11.52
C GLU A 492 49.14 16.36 10.62
N GLU A 493 48.43 17.35 11.17
CA GLU A 493 47.52 18.20 10.39
C GLU A 493 48.28 19.05 9.36
N MET A 494 49.48 19.55 9.71
CA MET A 494 50.34 20.28 8.78
C MET A 494 50.73 19.38 7.60
N ILE A 495 51.16 18.14 7.86
CA ILE A 495 51.52 17.20 6.79
C ILE A 495 50.30 16.93 5.88
N GLY A 496 49.14 16.61 6.46
CA GLY A 496 47.95 16.37 5.64
C GLY A 496 47.49 17.58 4.82
N VAL A 497 47.62 18.80 5.36
CA VAL A 497 47.33 20.04 4.62
C VAL A 497 48.31 20.22 3.44
N LEU A 498 49.58 19.87 3.61
CA LEU A 498 50.58 19.96 2.55
C LEU A 498 50.36 18.90 1.47
N ASP A 499 49.96 17.68 1.85
CA ASP A 499 49.60 16.61 0.90
C ASP A 499 48.42 17.06 0.00
N PHE A 500 47.42 17.74 0.56
CA PHE A 500 46.31 18.32 -0.21
C PHE A 500 46.74 19.36 -1.26
N LEU A 501 47.81 20.12 -1.00
CA LEU A 501 48.34 21.10 -1.95
C LEU A 501 49.12 20.41 -3.08
N GLU A 502 49.81 19.31 -2.77
CA GLU A 502 50.53 18.52 -3.78
C GLU A 502 49.56 17.79 -4.71
N GLU A 503 48.46 17.26 -4.18
CA GLU A 503 47.43 16.55 -4.98
C GLU A 503 46.64 17.48 -5.92
N SER A 504 46.53 18.78 -5.60
CA SER A 504 45.72 19.72 -6.38
C SER A 504 46.45 21.05 -6.68
N PRO A 505 47.26 21.11 -7.75
CA PRO A 505 47.99 22.33 -8.13
C PRO A 505 47.09 23.53 -8.47
N LEU A 506 45.85 23.30 -8.88
CA LEU A 506 44.85 24.37 -9.08
C LEU A 506 44.44 25.03 -7.75
N THR A 507 44.39 24.24 -6.68
CA THR A 507 44.06 24.73 -5.34
C THR A 507 45.16 25.65 -4.80
N VAL A 508 46.42 25.33 -5.10
CA VAL A 508 47.59 26.15 -4.78
C VAL A 508 47.50 27.53 -5.43
N VAL A 509 47.16 27.59 -6.72
CA VAL A 509 47.01 28.86 -7.45
C VAL A 509 45.87 29.68 -6.84
N LYS A 510 44.74 29.05 -6.50
CA LYS A 510 43.62 29.73 -5.83
C LYS A 510 44.00 30.24 -4.45
N TYR A 511 44.72 29.45 -3.66
CA TYR A 511 45.22 29.83 -2.34
C TYR A 511 46.10 31.09 -2.43
N ASN A 512 47.07 31.10 -3.34
CA ASN A 512 47.98 32.23 -3.52
C ASN A 512 47.28 33.48 -4.08
N ALA A 513 46.27 33.31 -4.94
CA ALA A 513 45.49 34.43 -5.49
C ALA A 513 44.53 35.06 -4.46
N CYS A 514 44.25 34.38 -3.35
CA CYS A 514 43.30 34.83 -2.34
C CYS A 514 43.95 35.74 -1.29
N GLY A 515 43.13 36.64 -0.70
CA GLY A 515 43.54 37.43 0.47
C GLY A 515 43.63 36.60 1.76
N GLU A 516 44.28 37.16 2.78
CA GLU A 516 44.65 36.48 4.03
C GLU A 516 43.48 35.76 4.73
N ASN A 517 42.32 36.41 4.83
CA ASN A 517 41.14 35.81 5.48
C ASN A 517 40.65 34.56 4.75
N THR A 518 40.68 34.58 3.42
CA THR A 518 40.25 33.45 2.59
C THR A 518 41.28 32.34 2.63
N ARG A 519 42.58 32.67 2.64
CA ARG A 519 43.66 31.68 2.86
C ARG A 519 43.48 30.95 4.19
N ARG A 520 43.18 31.69 5.27
CA ARG A 520 42.88 31.10 6.57
C ARG A 520 41.68 30.14 6.52
N ALA A 521 40.63 30.50 5.77
CA ALA A 521 39.47 29.63 5.60
C ALA A 521 39.81 28.33 4.85
N TYR A 522 40.65 28.40 3.81
CA TYR A 522 41.16 27.21 3.12
C TYR A 522 41.92 26.30 4.06
N VAL A 523 42.87 26.84 4.84
CA VAL A 523 43.68 26.05 5.79
C VAL A 523 42.80 25.40 6.86
N MET A 524 41.81 26.13 7.41
CA MET A 524 40.90 25.57 8.42
C MET A 524 39.97 24.50 7.83
N LYS A 525 39.57 24.64 6.58
CA LYS A 525 38.77 23.63 5.87
C LYS A 525 39.58 22.35 5.67
N TRP A 526 40.81 22.45 5.14
CA TRP A 526 41.68 21.29 4.95
C TRP A 526 42.05 20.64 6.28
N LYS A 527 42.31 21.44 7.32
CA LYS A 527 42.49 20.93 8.68
C LYS A 527 41.31 20.05 9.10
N ALA A 528 40.08 20.54 8.96
CA ALA A 528 38.89 19.78 9.34
C ALA A 528 38.72 18.47 8.55
N GLU A 529 39.07 18.49 7.25
CA GLU A 529 39.06 17.30 6.39
C GLU A 529 40.12 16.27 6.82
N VAL A 530 41.33 16.71 7.18
CA VAL A 530 42.42 15.85 7.69
C VAL A 530 42.08 15.27 9.06
N SER A 531 41.49 16.05 9.98
CA SER A 531 41.17 15.59 11.34
C SER A 531 39.96 14.64 11.40
N GLY A 532 39.37 14.24 10.27
CA GLY A 532 38.23 13.30 10.21
C GLY A 532 36.95 13.84 10.87
N GLY A 533 36.90 15.15 11.14
CA GLY A 533 35.77 15.79 11.79
C GLY A 533 34.66 16.02 10.78
N VAL A 534 33.59 15.23 10.84
CA VAL A 534 32.30 15.54 10.20
C VAL A 534 31.71 16.78 10.89
N LEU A 535 32.27 17.95 10.61
CA LEU A 535 31.76 19.24 11.04
C LEU A 535 30.73 19.70 10.01
N SER A 536 29.48 19.63 10.42
CA SER A 536 28.31 20.17 9.73
C SER A 536 28.60 21.55 9.13
N ARG A 537 28.40 21.68 7.81
CA ARG A 537 28.68 22.87 6.96
C ARG A 537 27.98 24.18 7.37
N ARG A 538 27.33 24.27 8.54
CA ARG A 538 26.39 25.36 8.88
C ARG A 538 26.94 26.60 9.58
N THR A 539 28.23 26.74 9.83
CA THR A 539 28.74 27.96 10.51
C THR A 539 30.01 28.52 9.88
N TRP A 540 29.95 28.96 8.63
CA TRP A 540 31.02 29.75 8.00
C TRP A 540 30.47 30.84 7.08
N TYR A 541 29.43 31.55 7.50
CA TYR A 541 29.13 32.89 7.00
C TYR A 541 28.56 33.73 8.15
N ARG A 542 29.40 34.59 8.72
CA ARG A 542 28.97 35.82 9.36
C ARG A 542 30.04 36.89 9.15
#